data_AF-A0A849TAF7-F1
#
_entry.id   AF-A0A849TAF7-F1
#
_cell.length_a   1.000
_cell.length_b   1.000
_cell.length_c   1.000
_cell.angle_alpha   90.00
_cell.angle_beta   90.00
_cell.angle_gamma   90.00
#
_symmetry.space_group_name_H-M   'P 1'
#
loop_
_entity.id
_entity.type
_entity.pdbx_description
1 polymer ?
#
loop_
_entity_poly.entity_id
_entity_poly.type
_entity_poly.pdbx_seq_one_letter_code
_entity_poly.pdbx_strand_id
1 'polypeptide(L)'
;MNEEQAVLDFFAQAENLPLALAVAEQVDQQREQLNNNFWRGLQQSLNTLCATHPLPWQIEITEDKNAPDNLVGLHGRLQSAQPLYLRPMIEQQNLGGKLRIYFGLMWSATHSPEQLTLPEIIELKASLQKANFKTNESFLGWQWTTFHPRRKDFLLRYAKQPEILHEEILKTLQPLLIDLNQDITRANA
;
A
#
# COMPACT_ATOMS: atom_id res chain seq x y z
N MET A 1 -17.67 31.84 18.85
CA MET A 1 -18.36 30.58 18.54
C MET A 1 -17.40 29.77 17.68
N ASN A 2 -17.15 28.49 17.99
CA ASN A 2 -16.31 27.66 17.12
C ASN A 2 -17.13 27.35 15.86
N GLU A 3 -16.67 27.80 14.69
CA GLU A 3 -17.37 27.60 13.41
C GLU A 3 -17.60 26.12 13.12
N GLU A 4 -16.65 25.25 13.49
CA GLU A 4 -16.82 23.80 13.37
C GLU A 4 -17.98 23.29 14.24
N GLN A 5 -18.12 23.80 15.47
CA GLN A 5 -19.19 23.39 16.37
C GLN A 5 -20.57 23.86 15.87
N ALA A 6 -20.66 25.07 15.29
CA ALA A 6 -21.90 25.57 14.73
C ALA A 6 -22.41 24.70 13.56
N VAL A 7 -21.49 24.19 12.73
CA VAL A 7 -21.83 23.27 11.63
C VAL A 7 -22.27 21.90 12.18
N LEU A 8 -21.61 21.39 13.22
CA LEU A 8 -22.00 20.13 13.86
C LEU A 8 -23.38 20.24 14.52
N ASP A 9 -23.65 21.32 15.24
CA ASP A 9 -24.93 21.58 15.89
C ASP A 9 -26.06 21.71 14.85
N PHE A 10 -25.78 22.33 13.70
CA PHE A 10 -26.71 22.38 12.58
C PHE A 10 -27.07 20.99 12.05
N PHE A 11 -26.08 20.14 11.74
CA PHE A 11 -26.34 18.78 11.24
C PHE A 11 -26.92 17.82 12.29
N ALA A 12 -26.79 18.13 13.58
CA ALA A 12 -27.36 17.33 14.66
C ALA A 12 -28.89 17.46 14.80
N GLN A 13 -29.50 18.50 14.19
CA GLN A 13 -30.96 18.68 14.23
C GLN A 13 -31.66 17.69 13.31
N ALA A 14 -32.74 17.06 13.79
CA ALA A 14 -33.46 16.02 13.05
C ALA A 14 -34.03 16.51 11.70
N GLU A 15 -34.47 17.77 11.62
CA GLU A 15 -34.92 18.40 10.37
C GLU A 15 -33.83 18.52 9.30
N ASN A 16 -32.54 18.56 9.70
CA ASN A 16 -31.40 18.67 8.79
C ASN A 16 -30.85 17.29 8.39
N LEU A 17 -31.45 16.17 8.84
CA LEU A 17 -30.99 14.83 8.52
C LEU A 17 -30.86 14.56 7.01
N PRO A 18 -31.82 14.95 6.14
CA PRO A 18 -31.66 14.73 4.69
C PRO A 18 -30.41 15.41 4.13
N LEU A 19 -30.10 16.63 4.60
CA LEU A 19 -28.92 17.37 4.17
C LEU A 19 -27.64 16.76 4.76
N ALA A 20 -27.67 16.33 6.03
CA ALA A 20 -26.54 15.65 6.67
C ALA A 20 -26.17 14.36 5.92
N LEU A 21 -27.16 13.59 5.46
CA LEU A 21 -26.93 12.38 4.65
C LEU A 21 -26.34 12.71 3.28
N ALA A 22 -26.87 13.73 2.59
CA ALA A 22 -26.32 14.17 1.30
C ALA A 22 -24.86 14.65 1.42
N VAL A 23 -24.53 15.36 2.49
CA VAL A 23 -23.14 15.78 2.78
C VAL A 23 -22.27 14.56 3.11
N ALA A 24 -22.77 13.59 3.88
CA ALA A 24 -22.03 12.37 4.17
C ALA A 24 -21.68 11.59 2.89
N GLU A 25 -22.62 11.46 1.96
CA GLU A 25 -22.39 10.82 0.65
C GLU A 25 -21.30 11.55 -0.15
N GLN A 26 -21.35 12.88 -0.20
CA GLN A 26 -20.31 13.68 -0.88
C GLN A 26 -18.93 13.50 -0.22
N VAL A 27 -18.88 13.47 1.11
CA VAL A 27 -17.63 13.24 1.85
C VAL A 27 -17.07 11.84 1.56
N ASP A 28 -17.92 10.82 1.46
CA ASP A 28 -17.47 9.48 1.13
C ASP A 28 -16.95 9.37 -0.31
N GLN A 29 -17.59 10.04 -1.27
CA GLN A 29 -17.07 10.17 -2.64
C GLN A 29 -15.70 10.87 -2.66
N GLN A 30 -15.53 11.95 -1.89
CA GLN A 30 -14.23 12.64 -1.78
C GLN A 30 -13.16 11.73 -1.16
N ARG A 31 -13.50 10.93 -0.14
CA ARG A 31 -12.58 9.96 0.46
C ARG A 31 -12.10 8.92 -0.54
N GLU A 32 -13.01 8.41 -1.36
CA GLU A 32 -12.68 7.45 -2.42
C GLU A 32 -11.77 8.07 -3.48
N GLN A 33 -12.08 9.29 -3.93
CA GLN A 33 -11.23 10.04 -4.86
C GLN A 33 -9.83 10.26 -4.30
N LEU A 34 -9.72 10.69 -3.03
CA LEU A 34 -8.44 10.87 -2.36
C LEU A 34 -7.66 9.55 -2.24
N ASN A 35 -8.32 8.44 -1.91
CA ASN A 35 -7.70 7.12 -1.87
C ASN A 35 -7.13 6.72 -3.25
N ASN A 36 -7.92 6.88 -4.31
CA ASN A 36 -7.50 6.51 -5.65
C ASN A 36 -6.36 7.40 -6.16
N ASN A 37 -6.43 8.71 -5.87
CA ASN A 37 -5.35 9.64 -6.20
C ASN A 37 -4.07 9.30 -5.44
N PHE A 38 -4.18 8.92 -4.17
CA PHE A 38 -3.05 8.47 -3.36
C PHE A 38 -2.34 7.27 -3.99
N TRP A 39 -3.07 6.22 -4.37
CA TRP A 39 -2.45 5.04 -4.97
C TRP A 39 -1.82 5.33 -6.34
N ARG A 40 -2.47 6.12 -7.20
CA ARG A 40 -1.91 6.53 -8.49
C ARG A 40 -0.67 7.40 -8.34
N GLY A 41 -0.69 8.35 -7.41
CA GLY A 41 0.46 9.19 -7.10
C GLY A 41 1.64 8.38 -6.60
N LEU A 42 1.40 7.46 -5.66
CA LEU A 42 2.44 6.56 -5.16
C LEU A 42 2.98 5.62 -6.26
N GLN A 43 2.12 5.12 -7.15
CA GLN A 43 2.54 4.33 -8.31
C GLN A 43 3.52 5.11 -9.19
N GLN A 44 3.20 6.36 -9.52
CA GLN A 44 4.08 7.22 -10.32
C GLN A 44 5.43 7.46 -9.63
N SER A 45 5.42 7.71 -8.31
CA SER A 45 6.64 7.87 -7.54
C SER A 45 7.48 6.60 -7.49
N LEU A 46 6.86 5.43 -7.31
CA LEU A 46 7.56 4.15 -7.31
C LEU A 46 8.13 3.79 -8.69
N ASN A 47 7.40 4.06 -9.78
CA ASN A 47 7.93 3.87 -11.13
C ASN A 47 9.14 4.78 -11.40
N THR A 48 9.09 6.03 -10.92
CA THR A 48 10.24 6.95 -10.97
C THR A 48 11.43 6.40 -10.18
N LEU A 49 11.18 5.86 -8.98
CA LEU A 49 12.21 5.23 -8.16
C LEU A 49 12.85 4.01 -8.87
N CYS A 50 12.02 3.14 -9.46
CA CYS A 50 12.49 1.97 -10.21
C CYS A 50 13.35 2.37 -11.41
N ALA A 51 12.95 3.41 -12.15
CA ALA A 51 13.74 3.93 -13.26
C ALA A 51 15.08 4.55 -12.80
N THR A 52 15.09 5.20 -11.63
CA THR A 52 16.29 5.86 -11.07
C THR A 52 17.32 4.84 -10.55
N HIS A 53 16.85 3.73 -9.97
CA HIS A 53 17.70 2.67 -9.39
C HIS A 53 17.78 1.39 -10.27
N PRO A 54 17.67 1.55 -11.60
CA PRO A 54 17.29 0.52 -12.57
C PRO A 54 16.74 -0.80 -11.99
N LEU A 55 15.66 -0.74 -11.22
CA LEU A 55 15.02 -1.91 -10.62
C LEU A 55 14.19 -2.65 -11.70
N PRO A 56 14.07 -3.99 -11.62
CA PRO A 56 13.41 -4.79 -12.67
C PRO A 56 11.87 -4.72 -12.63
N TRP A 57 11.30 -3.83 -11.82
CA TRP A 57 9.87 -3.78 -11.52
C TRP A 57 9.13 -2.77 -12.40
N GLN A 58 8.02 -3.22 -12.97
CA GLN A 58 6.94 -2.34 -13.40
C GLN A 58 5.86 -2.33 -12.32
N ILE A 59 5.51 -1.16 -11.80
CA ILE A 59 4.54 -1.07 -10.70
C ILE A 59 3.12 -1.00 -11.24
N GLU A 60 2.29 -1.95 -10.84
CA GLU A 60 0.90 -2.08 -11.24
C GLU A 60 -0.04 -1.86 -10.05
N ILE A 61 -1.26 -1.43 -10.35
CA ILE A 61 -2.30 -1.14 -9.35
C ILE A 61 -3.04 -2.44 -8.99
N THR A 62 -3.38 -2.57 -7.71
CA THR A 62 -4.32 -3.58 -7.22
C THR A 62 -5.68 -2.90 -6.94
N GLU A 63 -6.75 -3.48 -7.47
CA GLU A 63 -8.14 -3.07 -7.22
C GLU A 63 -8.81 -3.95 -6.14
N ASP A 64 -9.82 -3.38 -5.46
CA ASP A 64 -10.68 -4.15 -4.57
C ASP A 64 -11.54 -5.12 -5.38
N LYS A 65 -11.49 -6.41 -5.04
CA LYS A 65 -12.29 -7.46 -5.69
C LYS A 65 -13.79 -7.23 -5.56
N ASN A 66 -14.23 -6.52 -4.52
CA ASN A 66 -15.64 -6.28 -4.24
C ASN A 66 -16.12 -4.88 -4.68
N ALA A 67 -15.19 -4.00 -5.05
CA ALA A 67 -15.47 -2.64 -5.49
C ALA A 67 -14.53 -2.28 -6.63
N PRO A 68 -14.87 -2.68 -7.88
CA PRO A 68 -14.14 -2.22 -9.06
C PRO A 68 -13.98 -0.70 -9.03
N ASP A 69 -12.86 -0.20 -9.55
CA ASP A 69 -12.44 1.21 -9.49
C ASP A 69 -11.94 1.72 -8.12
N ASN A 70 -12.09 0.96 -7.03
CA ASN A 70 -11.48 1.31 -5.75
C ASN A 70 -10.08 0.69 -5.63
N LEU A 71 -9.06 1.55 -5.58
CA LEU A 71 -7.67 1.10 -5.53
C LEU A 71 -7.28 0.72 -4.10
N VAL A 72 -6.60 -0.42 -3.95
CA VAL A 72 -6.22 -0.94 -2.63
C VAL A 72 -4.73 -1.16 -2.47
N GLY A 73 -3.95 -1.02 -3.54
CA GLY A 73 -2.50 -1.14 -3.42
C GLY A 73 -1.78 -1.16 -4.74
N LEU A 74 -0.52 -1.57 -4.64
CA LEU A 74 0.43 -1.65 -5.74
C LEU A 74 1.27 -2.91 -5.58
N HIS A 75 1.68 -3.48 -6.72
CA HIS A 75 2.65 -4.58 -6.72
C HIS A 75 3.62 -4.46 -7.89
N GLY A 76 4.81 -5.02 -7.72
CA GLY A 76 5.81 -5.13 -8.77
C GLY A 76 5.50 -6.30 -9.70
N ARG A 77 5.50 -6.04 -11.00
CA ARG A 77 5.56 -7.06 -12.04
C ARG A 77 6.97 -7.08 -12.61
N LEU A 78 7.55 -8.28 -12.72
CA LEU A 78 8.79 -8.45 -13.48
C LEU A 78 8.51 -8.23 -14.96
N GLN A 79 9.44 -7.57 -15.66
CA GLN A 79 9.36 -7.44 -17.11
C GLN A 79 9.65 -8.78 -17.82
N SER A 80 10.39 -9.68 -17.19
CA SER A 80 10.66 -11.02 -17.69
C SER A 80 9.42 -11.92 -17.53
N ALA A 81 9.22 -12.82 -18.51
CA ALA A 81 8.19 -13.85 -18.45
C ALA A 81 8.62 -15.00 -17.53
N GLN A 82 8.57 -14.78 -16.21
CA GLN A 82 8.77 -15.82 -15.21
C GLN A 82 7.42 -16.21 -14.58
N PRO A 83 7.08 -17.51 -14.52
CA PRO A 83 5.79 -17.97 -14.02
C PRO A 83 5.63 -17.80 -12.51
N LEU A 84 6.73 -17.87 -11.76
CA LEU A 84 6.75 -17.72 -10.32
C LEU A 84 7.98 -16.93 -9.89
N TYR A 85 7.75 -15.90 -9.10
CA TYR A 85 8.77 -14.99 -8.60
C TYR A 85 8.25 -14.29 -7.34
N LEU A 86 9.17 -13.74 -6.58
CA LEU A 86 8.92 -12.85 -5.46
C LEU A 86 8.74 -11.42 -5.98
N ARG A 87 7.64 -10.78 -5.60
CA ARG A 87 7.32 -9.40 -6.00
C ARG A 87 7.17 -8.48 -4.80
N PRO A 88 7.72 -7.25 -4.87
CA PRO A 88 7.40 -6.24 -3.88
C PRO A 88 5.93 -5.86 -4.00
N MET A 89 5.29 -5.61 -2.87
CA MET A 89 3.87 -5.35 -2.80
C MET A 89 3.57 -4.42 -1.62
N ILE A 90 2.59 -3.53 -1.78
CA ILE A 90 2.05 -2.64 -0.75
C ILE A 90 0.54 -2.52 -0.95
N GLU A 91 -0.25 -2.85 0.07
CA GLU A 91 -1.72 -2.67 0.04
C GLU A 91 -2.25 -2.14 1.35
N GLN A 92 -3.49 -1.69 1.32
CA GLN A 92 -4.31 -1.49 2.51
C GLN A 92 -5.13 -2.73 2.84
N GLN A 93 -5.23 -3.05 4.12
CA GLN A 93 -6.08 -4.10 4.63
C GLN A 93 -6.90 -3.59 5.81
N ASN A 94 -8.18 -3.98 5.87
CA ASN A 94 -9.05 -3.70 7.00
C ASN A 94 -8.89 -4.80 8.04
N LEU A 95 -8.41 -4.46 9.23
CA LEU A 95 -8.26 -5.37 10.36
C LEU A 95 -8.94 -4.78 11.58
N GLY A 96 -10.00 -5.42 12.08
CA GLY A 96 -10.73 -4.97 13.26
C GLY A 96 -11.32 -3.56 13.13
N GLY A 97 -11.83 -3.22 11.94
CA GLY A 97 -12.40 -1.90 11.63
C GLY A 97 -11.38 -0.79 11.38
N LYS A 98 -10.09 -1.12 11.34
CA LYS A 98 -9.02 -0.17 11.03
C LYS A 98 -8.38 -0.53 9.70
N LEU A 99 -8.46 0.39 8.74
CA LEU A 99 -7.75 0.29 7.48
C LEU A 99 -6.31 0.76 7.67
N ARG A 100 -5.34 -0.11 7.39
CA ARG A 100 -3.91 0.14 7.58
C ARG A 100 -3.12 -0.37 6.37
N ILE A 101 -2.03 0.32 6.04
CA ILE A 101 -1.15 -0.07 4.95
C ILE A 101 -0.09 -1.06 5.45
N TYR A 102 0.12 -2.13 4.70
CA TYR A 102 1.20 -3.09 4.87
C TYR A 102 1.97 -3.26 3.57
N PHE A 103 3.21 -3.73 3.67
CA PHE A 103 4.06 -3.97 2.52
C PHE A 103 4.94 -5.19 2.75
N GLY A 104 5.49 -5.75 1.67
CA GLY A 104 6.35 -6.91 1.77
C GLY A 104 6.74 -7.49 0.43
N LEU A 105 7.31 -8.69 0.51
CA LEU A 105 7.70 -9.51 -0.62
C LEU A 105 6.77 -10.73 -0.67
N MET A 106 5.92 -10.75 -1.69
CA MET A 106 4.88 -11.76 -1.90
C MET A 106 5.28 -12.69 -3.04
N TRP A 107 4.93 -13.96 -2.96
CA TRP A 107 4.99 -14.84 -4.13
C TRP A 107 3.95 -14.43 -5.17
N SER A 108 4.32 -14.43 -6.46
CA SER A 108 3.41 -14.11 -7.56
C SER A 108 2.33 -15.18 -7.79
N ALA A 109 2.61 -16.42 -7.39
CA ALA A 109 1.69 -17.55 -7.39
C ALA A 109 2.04 -18.52 -6.24
N THR A 110 1.30 -19.62 -6.10
CA THR A 110 1.61 -20.65 -5.09
C THR A 110 2.96 -21.30 -5.38
N HIS A 111 3.88 -21.22 -4.42
CA HIS A 111 5.18 -21.89 -4.47
C HIS A 111 5.09 -23.39 -4.14
N SER A 112 6.08 -24.16 -4.59
CA SER A 112 6.30 -25.54 -4.18
C SER A 112 7.20 -25.62 -2.93
N PRO A 113 7.15 -26.73 -2.18
CA PRO A 113 8.04 -26.93 -1.03
C PRO A 113 9.53 -26.86 -1.37
N GLU A 114 9.93 -27.32 -2.56
CA GLU A 114 11.33 -27.30 -3.00
C GLU A 114 11.87 -25.88 -3.13
N GLN A 115 11.03 -24.93 -3.54
CA GLN A 115 11.43 -23.52 -3.68
C GLN A 115 11.77 -22.87 -2.34
N LEU A 116 11.10 -23.30 -1.27
CA LEU A 116 11.41 -22.84 0.08
C LEU A 116 12.77 -23.33 0.59
N THR A 117 13.36 -24.34 -0.07
CA THR A 117 14.66 -24.91 0.31
C THR A 117 15.84 -24.33 -0.48
N LEU A 118 15.57 -23.48 -1.47
CA LEU A 118 16.63 -22.83 -2.24
C LEU A 118 17.49 -21.94 -1.34
N PRO A 119 18.84 -22.01 -1.42
CA PRO A 119 19.73 -21.23 -0.56
C PRO A 119 19.44 -19.72 -0.60
N GLU A 120 19.17 -19.17 -1.79
CA GLU A 120 18.89 -17.76 -2.03
C GLU A 120 17.60 -17.32 -1.32
N ILE A 121 16.59 -18.21 -1.27
CA ILE A 121 15.32 -17.98 -0.58
C ILE A 121 15.51 -18.02 0.93
N ILE A 122 16.31 -18.97 1.44
CA ILE A 122 16.63 -19.09 2.86
C ILE A 122 17.40 -17.86 3.34
N GLU A 123 18.42 -17.42 2.59
CA GLU A 123 19.22 -16.24 2.88
C GLU A 123 18.36 -14.96 2.89
N LEU A 124 17.56 -14.75 1.84
CA LEU A 124 16.67 -13.59 1.74
C LEU A 124 15.65 -13.58 2.89
N LYS A 125 15.06 -14.73 3.23
CA LYS A 125 14.14 -14.86 4.37
C LYS A 125 14.83 -14.49 5.68
N ALA A 126 16.07 -14.93 5.91
CA ALA A 126 16.83 -14.58 7.10
C ALA A 126 17.12 -13.07 7.18
N SER A 127 17.48 -12.43 6.05
CA SER A 127 17.66 -10.98 5.96
C SER A 127 16.37 -10.22 6.29
N LEU A 128 15.23 -10.65 5.74
CA LEU A 128 13.91 -10.09 6.03
C LEU A 128 13.54 -10.23 7.52
N GLN A 129 13.76 -11.40 8.12
CA GLN A 129 13.49 -11.62 9.54
C GLN A 129 14.38 -10.76 10.44
N LYS A 130 15.66 -10.59 10.09
CA LYS A 130 16.57 -9.67 10.80
C LYS A 130 16.09 -8.21 10.73
N ALA A 131 15.41 -7.84 9.65
CA ALA A 131 14.73 -6.55 9.49
C ALA A 131 13.33 -6.50 10.13
N ASN A 132 12.95 -7.51 10.93
CA ASN A 132 11.66 -7.66 11.62
C ASN A 132 10.44 -7.90 10.70
N PHE A 133 10.65 -8.40 9.47
CA PHE A 133 9.54 -8.82 8.62
C PHE A 133 8.92 -10.12 9.15
N LYS A 134 7.58 -10.19 9.10
CA LYS A 134 6.79 -11.37 9.44
C LYS A 134 6.64 -12.25 8.20
N THR A 135 6.48 -13.55 8.38
CA THR A 135 6.33 -14.51 7.27
C THR A 135 4.97 -15.20 7.34
N ASN A 136 4.41 -15.59 6.20
CA ASN A 136 3.24 -16.48 6.13
C ASN A 136 3.28 -17.26 4.81
N GLU A 137 2.21 -17.97 4.46
CA GLU A 137 2.14 -18.81 3.26
C GLU A 137 2.29 -18.03 1.94
N SER A 138 1.85 -16.77 1.89
CA SER A 138 1.90 -15.94 0.67
C SER A 138 3.09 -14.99 0.63
N PHE A 139 3.62 -14.62 1.80
CA PHE A 139 4.69 -13.63 1.96
C PHE A 139 5.95 -14.26 2.51
N LEU A 140 7.06 -14.11 1.76
CA LEU A 140 8.39 -14.40 2.28
C LEU A 140 8.75 -13.46 3.43
N GLY A 141 8.28 -12.21 3.37
CA GLY A 141 8.37 -11.24 4.44
C GLY A 141 7.38 -10.09 4.25
N TRP A 142 6.73 -9.62 5.32
CA TRP A 142 5.86 -8.44 5.29
C TRP A 142 5.87 -7.66 6.63
N GLN A 143 5.49 -6.38 6.58
CA GLN A 143 5.38 -5.49 7.74
C GLN A 143 4.20 -4.54 7.62
N TRP A 144 3.71 -4.10 8.78
CA TRP A 144 2.76 -2.98 8.85
C TRP A 144 3.49 -1.64 8.83
N THR A 145 2.99 -0.69 8.05
CA THR A 145 3.42 0.71 8.14
C THR A 145 2.71 1.43 9.29
N THR A 146 3.07 2.67 9.60
CA THR A 146 2.32 3.50 10.56
C THR A 146 1.09 4.19 9.92
N PHE A 147 0.88 4.04 8.61
CA PHE A 147 -0.11 4.78 7.84
C PHE A 147 -1.51 4.15 7.90
N HIS A 148 -2.51 5.03 8.06
CA HIS A 148 -3.93 4.66 8.18
C HIS A 148 -4.76 5.50 7.20
N PRO A 149 -4.96 5.05 5.96
CA PRO A 149 -5.43 5.89 4.86
C PRO A 149 -6.83 6.48 5.03
N ARG A 150 -7.68 5.89 5.88
CA ARG A 150 -9.03 6.40 6.19
C ARG A 150 -9.09 7.37 7.37
N ARG A 151 -7.99 7.61 8.10
CA ARG A 151 -8.03 8.55 9.23
C ARG A 151 -8.02 10.00 8.75
N LYS A 152 -8.72 10.86 9.49
CA LYS A 152 -8.83 12.31 9.22
C LYS A 152 -7.46 12.97 9.03
N ASP A 153 -6.50 12.67 9.90
CA ASP A 153 -5.14 13.21 9.86
C ASP A 153 -4.39 12.82 8.58
N PHE A 154 -4.48 11.54 8.17
CA PHE A 154 -3.90 11.07 6.92
C PHE A 154 -4.52 11.79 5.71
N LEU A 155 -5.85 11.83 5.62
CA LEU A 155 -6.56 12.45 4.50
C LEU A 155 -6.30 13.95 4.38
N LEU A 156 -6.35 14.68 5.49
CA LEU A 156 -6.05 16.12 5.51
C LEU A 156 -4.60 16.40 5.16
N ARG A 157 -3.69 15.53 5.58
CA ARG A 157 -2.27 15.66 5.23
C ARG A 157 -2.05 15.40 3.74
N TYR A 158 -2.63 14.33 3.21
CA TYR A 158 -2.54 14.02 1.79
C TYR A 158 -3.13 15.14 0.92
N ALA A 159 -4.29 15.68 1.31
CA ALA A 159 -4.93 16.79 0.59
C ALA A 159 -4.09 18.09 0.56
N LYS A 160 -3.22 18.29 1.56
CA LYS A 160 -2.37 19.49 1.65
C LYS A 160 -0.97 19.30 1.05
N GLN A 161 -0.40 18.11 1.20
CA GLN A 161 1.01 17.81 0.91
C GLN A 161 1.16 16.37 0.39
N PRO A 162 0.60 16.05 -0.79
CA PRO A 162 0.59 14.68 -1.30
C PRO A 162 2.01 14.15 -1.56
N GLU A 163 2.91 14.98 -2.07
CA GLU A 163 4.29 14.59 -2.40
C GLU A 163 5.10 14.20 -1.16
N ILE A 164 4.94 14.94 -0.06
CA ILE A 164 5.63 14.66 1.20
C ILE A 164 5.17 13.32 1.77
N LEU A 165 3.86 13.04 1.71
CA LEU A 165 3.34 11.76 2.20
C LEU A 165 3.82 10.59 1.34
N HIS A 166 3.87 10.76 0.01
CA HIS A 166 4.48 9.76 -0.87
C HIS A 166 5.96 9.53 -0.53
N GLU A 167 6.75 10.58 -0.33
CA GLU A 167 8.18 10.46 0.00
C GLU A 167 8.42 9.66 1.29
N GLU A 168 7.60 9.87 2.32
CA GLU A 168 7.69 9.09 3.57
C GLU A 168 7.36 7.62 3.40
N ILE A 169 6.36 7.30 2.58
CA ILE A 169 6.04 5.92 2.25
C ILE A 169 7.18 5.30 1.44
N LEU A 170 7.73 6.01 0.45
CA LEU A 170 8.88 5.53 -0.31
C LEU A 170 10.06 5.23 0.61
N LYS A 171 10.39 6.11 1.56
CA LYS A 171 11.44 5.87 2.57
C LYS A 171 11.18 4.60 3.38
N THR A 172 9.92 4.30 3.68
CA THR A 172 9.53 3.05 4.36
C THR A 172 9.79 1.82 3.48
N LEU A 173 9.64 1.94 2.16
CA LEU A 173 9.82 0.86 1.20
C LEU A 173 11.28 0.69 0.73
N GLN A 174 12.12 1.72 0.86
CA GLN A 174 13.52 1.71 0.39
C GLN A 174 14.34 0.50 0.86
N PRO A 175 14.29 0.07 2.14
CA PRO A 175 15.04 -1.10 2.57
C PRO A 175 14.69 -2.37 1.80
N LEU A 176 13.42 -2.53 1.41
CA LEU A 176 12.98 -3.67 0.61
C LEU A 176 13.34 -3.51 -0.87
N LEU A 177 13.11 -2.32 -1.43
CA LEU A 177 13.23 -2.10 -2.88
C LEU A 177 14.66 -1.84 -3.36
N ILE A 178 15.52 -1.29 -2.51
CA ILE A 178 16.88 -0.87 -2.86
C ILE A 178 17.88 -1.77 -2.15
N ASP A 179 17.86 -1.79 -0.81
CA ASP A 179 18.91 -2.46 -0.04
C ASP A 179 18.90 -3.98 -0.26
N LEU A 180 17.70 -4.58 -0.35
CA LEU A 180 17.52 -6.01 -0.61
C LEU A 180 17.37 -6.37 -2.10
N ASN A 181 17.52 -5.41 -3.03
CA ASN A 181 17.24 -5.65 -4.44
C ASN A 181 18.10 -6.77 -5.06
N GLN A 182 19.38 -6.83 -4.70
CA GLN A 182 20.29 -7.87 -5.21
C GLN A 182 19.89 -9.25 -4.70
N ASP A 183 19.51 -9.37 -3.44
CA ASP A 183 19.04 -10.63 -2.85
C ASP A 183 17.73 -11.08 -3.48
N ILE A 184 16.79 -10.14 -3.70
CA ILE A 184 15.53 -10.43 -4.40
C ILE A 184 15.79 -10.87 -5.84
N THR A 185 16.74 -10.22 -6.53
CA THR A 185 17.09 -10.57 -7.91
C THR A 185 17.67 -11.97 -7.98
N ARG A 186 18.56 -12.36 -7.04
CA ARG A 186 19.11 -13.73 -6.95
C ARG A 186 18.04 -14.76 -6.63
N ALA A 187 17.13 -14.44 -5.72
CA ALA A 187 16.01 -15.31 -5.36
C ALA A 187 15.00 -15.52 -6.51
N ASN A 188 15.00 -14.63 -7.51
CA ASN A 188 14.15 -14.71 -8.71
C ASN A 188 14.89 -15.21 -9.96
N ALA A 189 16.19 -15.54 -9.86
CA ALA A 189 16.97 -16.05 -10.98
C ALA A 189 16.65 -17.54 -11.24
#